data_AF-A0A929Z2E9-F1
#
_entry.id   AF-A0A929Z2E9-F1
#
_cell.length_a   1.000
_cell.length_b   1.000
_cell.length_c   1.000
_cell.angle_alpha   90.00
_cell.angle_beta   90.00
_cell.angle_gamma   90.00
#
_symmetry.space_group_name_H-M   'P 1'
#
loop_
_entity.id
_entity.type
_entity.pdbx_description
1 polymer ?
#
loop_
_entity_poly.entity_id
_entity_poly.type
_entity_poly.pdbx_seq_one_letter_code
_entity_poly.pdbx_strand_id
1 'polypeptide(L)'
;MSEAERVYWRQRIFHFYNPSLQATVAENPGWCYCNDKLLTLKRFREQLGADSANAWLCLQLNHTAKSWGSADGLTSDQLQAAAAAIAVAYGELNLGEVMLYLCYLLAGRYGKVAFGALTVDAMVSNLPEFMKERNRERGRYERMLEDAARAREAAEHAKHCCTRERYLELRALALQRTNGDEQAARELLKQRFWLEEEMNK
;
A
#
# COMPACT_ATOMS: atom_id res chain seq x y z
N MET A 1 19.34 17.83 -1.64
CA MET A 1 19.54 17.16 -2.93
C MET A 1 20.11 18.16 -3.90
N SER A 2 21.31 17.90 -4.40
CA SER A 2 21.97 18.65 -5.47
C SER A 2 21.22 18.50 -6.80
N GLU A 3 21.43 19.41 -7.75
CA GLU A 3 20.74 19.34 -9.05
C GLU A 3 21.12 18.08 -9.85
N ALA A 4 22.37 17.61 -9.74
CA ALA A 4 22.82 16.36 -10.36
C ALA A 4 22.04 15.14 -9.83
N GLU A 5 21.80 15.08 -8.51
CA GLU A 5 20.96 14.05 -7.91
C GLU A 5 19.51 14.16 -8.37
N ARG A 6 18.97 15.38 -8.53
CA ARG A 6 17.60 15.56 -9.06
C ARG A 6 17.46 15.00 -10.48
N VAL A 7 18.41 15.32 -11.36
CA VAL A 7 18.44 14.82 -12.74
C VAL A 7 18.49 13.30 -12.77
N TYR A 8 19.35 12.69 -11.94
CA TYR A 8 19.44 11.24 -11.79
C TYR A 8 18.09 10.61 -11.40
N TRP A 9 17.44 11.17 -10.36
CA TRP A 9 16.16 10.64 -9.90
C TRP A 9 15.02 10.84 -10.91
N ARG A 10 14.98 11.98 -11.61
CA ARG A 10 14.03 12.20 -12.71
C ARG A 10 14.18 11.11 -13.79
N GLN A 11 15.41 10.84 -14.24
CA GLN A 11 15.66 9.80 -15.25
C GLN A 11 15.21 8.42 -14.77
N ARG A 12 15.51 8.06 -13.52
CA ARG A 12 15.05 6.80 -12.93
C ARG A 12 13.53 6.70 -12.89
N ILE A 13 12.85 7.77 -12.49
CA ILE A 13 11.37 7.76 -12.46
C ILE A 13 10.82 7.55 -13.87
N PHE A 14 11.32 8.27 -14.86
CA PHE A 14 10.87 8.15 -16.24
C PHE A 14 11.15 6.76 -16.82
N HIS A 15 12.20 6.09 -16.37
CA HIS A 15 12.52 4.72 -16.78
C HIS A 15 11.66 3.66 -16.07
N PHE A 16 11.63 3.67 -14.73
CA PHE A 16 10.98 2.63 -13.93
C PHE A 16 9.46 2.81 -13.77
N TYR A 17 8.96 4.02 -13.96
CA TYR A 17 7.52 4.33 -13.96
C TYR A 17 7.13 4.89 -15.33
N ASN A 18 7.55 4.22 -16.40
CA ASN A 18 7.20 4.60 -17.75
C ASN A 18 5.77 4.14 -18.10
N PRO A 19 5.10 4.72 -19.11
CA PRO A 19 3.70 4.42 -19.39
C PRO A 19 3.40 2.97 -19.78
N SER A 20 4.35 2.22 -20.34
CA SER A 20 4.12 0.81 -20.74
C SER A 20 3.84 -0.11 -19.55
N LEU A 21 4.19 0.32 -18.33
CA LEU A 21 4.00 -0.45 -17.11
C LEU A 21 2.60 -0.25 -16.49
N GLN A 22 1.72 0.58 -17.06
CA GLN A 22 0.38 0.81 -16.51
C GLN A 22 -0.41 -0.49 -16.32
N ALA A 23 -0.34 -1.41 -17.28
CA ALA A 23 -0.99 -2.72 -17.19
C ALA A 23 -0.33 -3.63 -16.14
N THR A 24 1.00 -3.69 -16.12
CA THR A 24 1.76 -4.52 -15.16
C THR A 24 1.50 -4.08 -13.71
N VAL A 25 1.43 -2.78 -13.46
CA VAL A 25 1.10 -2.24 -12.13
C VAL A 25 -0.31 -2.68 -11.69
N ALA A 26 -1.25 -2.78 -12.62
CA ALA A 26 -2.62 -3.24 -12.34
C ALA A 26 -2.74 -4.74 -12.01
N GLU A 27 -1.72 -5.55 -12.30
CA GLU A 27 -1.68 -6.96 -11.85
C GLU A 27 -1.52 -7.08 -10.33
N ASN A 28 -0.95 -6.05 -9.69
CA ASN A 28 -0.80 -5.99 -8.23
C ASN A 28 -1.27 -4.64 -7.65
N PRO A 29 -2.60 -4.36 -7.63
CA PRO A 29 -3.14 -3.10 -7.13
C PRO A 29 -2.79 -2.84 -5.65
N GLY A 30 -2.66 -3.90 -4.85
CA GLY A 30 -2.29 -3.79 -3.43
C GLY A 30 -0.94 -3.13 -3.22
N TRP A 31 0.03 -3.39 -4.10
CA TRP A 31 1.33 -2.72 -4.06
C TRP A 31 1.21 -1.21 -4.30
N CYS A 32 0.32 -0.76 -5.18
CA CYS A 32 0.08 0.67 -5.43
C CYS A 32 -0.49 1.36 -4.19
N TYR A 33 -1.46 0.73 -3.53
CA TYR A 33 -2.18 1.32 -2.41
C TYR A 33 -1.38 1.31 -1.10
N CYS A 34 -0.56 0.28 -0.88
CA CYS A 34 0.06 0.01 0.42
C CYS A 34 1.56 0.28 0.48
N ASN A 35 2.18 0.73 -0.61
CA ASN A 35 3.61 1.02 -0.63
C ASN A 35 3.89 2.51 -0.35
N ASP A 36 4.11 2.84 0.91
CA ASP A 36 4.43 4.21 1.36
C ASP A 36 5.77 4.75 0.84
N LYS A 37 6.62 3.89 0.26
CA LYS A 37 7.88 4.30 -0.36
C LYS A 37 7.67 4.88 -1.77
N LEU A 38 6.50 4.68 -2.38
CA LEU A 38 6.19 5.26 -3.68
C LEU A 38 6.12 6.78 -3.57
N LEU A 39 6.72 7.44 -4.57
CA LEU A 39 6.76 8.89 -4.60
C LEU A 39 5.37 9.44 -4.93
N THR A 40 4.85 10.32 -4.08
CA THR A 40 3.61 11.04 -4.35
C THR A 40 3.83 12.16 -5.35
N LEU A 41 2.80 12.56 -6.09
CA LEU A 41 2.88 13.69 -7.02
C LEU A 41 3.32 14.97 -6.30
N LYS A 42 2.80 15.23 -5.09
CA LYS A 42 3.23 16.34 -4.24
C LYS A 42 4.73 16.29 -3.96
N ARG A 43 5.25 15.15 -3.48
CA ARG A 43 6.68 14.99 -3.19
C ARG A 43 7.52 15.05 -4.46
N PHE A 44 7.03 14.54 -5.58
CA PHE A 44 7.71 14.62 -6.87
C PHE A 44 7.90 16.09 -7.27
N ARG A 45 6.84 16.90 -7.21
CA ARG A 45 6.89 18.33 -7.49
C ARG A 45 7.85 19.07 -6.58
N GLU A 46 7.77 18.83 -5.27
CA GLU A 46 8.60 19.51 -4.26
C GLU A 46 10.09 19.14 -4.37
N GLN A 47 10.39 17.86 -4.62
CA GLN A 47 11.77 17.35 -4.56
C GLN A 47 12.49 17.42 -5.90
N LEU A 48 11.78 17.16 -7.01
CA LEU A 48 12.37 17.06 -8.35
C LEU A 48 11.82 18.10 -9.33
N GLY A 49 10.88 18.94 -8.91
CA GLY A 49 10.38 20.07 -9.69
C GLY A 49 9.03 19.81 -10.36
N ALA A 50 8.20 20.84 -10.36
CA ALA A 50 6.86 20.82 -10.94
C ALA A 50 6.86 20.45 -12.43
N ASP A 51 7.79 20.98 -13.21
CA ASP A 51 7.87 20.73 -14.66
C ASP A 51 8.16 19.26 -14.95
N SER A 52 9.03 18.62 -14.18
CA SER A 52 9.33 17.19 -14.33
C SER A 52 8.15 16.29 -13.96
N ALA A 53 7.43 16.63 -12.89
CA ALA A 53 6.22 15.91 -12.50
C ALA A 53 5.11 16.05 -13.56
N ASN A 54 4.91 17.26 -14.09
CA ASN A 54 3.95 17.51 -15.16
C ASN A 54 4.34 16.77 -16.45
N ALA A 55 5.62 16.82 -16.84
CA ALA A 55 6.11 16.10 -18.02
C ALA A 55 5.92 14.59 -17.89
N TRP A 56 6.19 14.02 -16.72
CA TRP A 56 5.92 12.61 -16.45
C TRP A 56 4.42 12.27 -16.58
N LEU A 57 3.54 13.08 -15.97
CA LEU A 57 2.09 12.91 -16.09
C LEU A 57 1.62 13.02 -17.55
N CYS A 58 2.12 14.00 -18.32
CA CYS A 58 1.79 14.14 -19.74
C CYS A 58 2.12 12.86 -20.53
N LEU A 59 3.25 12.21 -20.25
CA LEU A 59 3.59 10.93 -20.88
C LEU A 59 2.57 9.83 -20.53
N GLN A 60 2.14 9.75 -19.28
CA GLN A 60 1.16 8.77 -18.81
C GLN A 60 -0.23 9.00 -19.46
N LEU A 61 -0.69 10.24 -19.46
CA LEU A 61 -1.98 10.63 -20.04
C LEU A 61 -1.99 10.40 -21.56
N ASN A 62 -0.92 10.82 -22.26
CA ASN A 62 -0.79 10.64 -23.70
C ASN A 62 -0.79 9.15 -24.10
N HIS A 63 -0.09 8.30 -23.34
CA HIS A 63 -0.13 6.87 -23.58
C HIS A 63 -1.55 6.30 -23.49
N THR A 64 -2.28 6.68 -22.44
CA THR A 64 -3.69 6.25 -22.23
C THR A 64 -4.60 6.75 -23.36
N ALA A 65 -4.47 8.02 -23.76
CA ALA A 65 -5.24 8.60 -24.87
C ALA A 65 -5.00 7.91 -26.21
N LYS A 66 -3.74 7.52 -26.48
CA LYS A 66 -3.37 6.76 -27.68
C LYS A 66 -3.94 5.34 -27.64
N SER A 67 -3.87 4.67 -26.50
CA SER A 67 -4.40 3.31 -26.34
C SER A 67 -5.91 3.22 -26.52
N TRP A 68 -6.66 4.31 -26.30
CA TRP A 68 -8.10 4.36 -26.54
C TRP A 68 -8.47 4.60 -28.02
N GLY A 69 -7.54 5.06 -28.86
CA GLY A 69 -7.81 5.30 -30.28
C GLY A 69 -8.43 6.66 -30.60
N SER A 70 -8.15 7.71 -29.81
CA SER A 70 -8.53 9.08 -30.18
C SER A 70 -7.87 9.49 -31.51
N ALA A 71 -8.68 9.59 -32.58
CA ALA A 71 -8.20 9.79 -33.95
C ALA A 71 -7.43 11.11 -34.15
N ASP A 72 -7.77 12.15 -33.38
CA ASP A 72 -7.10 13.47 -33.41
C ASP A 72 -6.15 13.70 -32.22
N GLY A 73 -6.11 12.80 -31.24
CA GLY A 73 -5.32 12.95 -30.01
C GLY A 73 -5.73 14.14 -29.13
N LEU A 74 -5.25 14.16 -27.88
CA LEU A 74 -5.27 15.37 -27.06
C LEU A 74 -4.11 16.28 -27.47
N THR A 75 -4.34 17.59 -27.57
CA THR A 75 -3.25 18.53 -27.86
C THR A 75 -2.23 18.56 -26.71
N SER A 76 -1.00 18.98 -27.00
CA SER A 76 0.04 19.13 -25.96
C SER A 76 -0.43 20.05 -24.83
N ASP A 77 -1.15 21.13 -25.16
CA ASP A 77 -1.65 22.09 -24.17
C ASP A 77 -2.75 21.49 -23.30
N GLN A 78 -3.65 20.70 -23.90
CA GLN A 78 -4.69 19.97 -23.17
C GLN A 78 -4.09 18.95 -22.18
N LEU A 79 -3.07 18.20 -22.62
CA LEU A 79 -2.35 17.26 -21.77
C LEU A 79 -1.62 17.98 -20.64
N GLN A 80 -0.95 19.09 -20.94
CA GLN A 80 -0.22 19.87 -19.95
C GLN A 80 -1.16 20.49 -18.90
N ALA A 81 -2.30 21.03 -19.33
CA ALA A 81 -3.30 21.57 -18.42
C ALA A 81 -3.89 20.46 -17.52
N ALA A 82 -4.23 19.30 -18.09
CA ALA A 82 -4.72 18.15 -17.34
C ALA A 82 -3.68 17.65 -16.33
N ALA A 83 -2.43 17.48 -16.76
CA ALA A 83 -1.33 17.04 -15.90
C ALA A 83 -1.10 18.01 -14.74
N ALA A 84 -1.07 19.32 -15.01
CA ALA A 84 -0.91 20.34 -13.98
C ALA A 84 -2.08 20.32 -12.97
N ALA A 85 -3.32 20.20 -13.45
CA ALA A 85 -4.50 20.13 -12.60
C ALA A 85 -4.47 18.88 -11.71
N ILE A 86 -4.17 17.71 -12.27
CA ILE A 86 -4.06 16.45 -11.53
C ILE A 86 -2.96 16.52 -10.47
N ALA A 87 -1.78 17.03 -10.84
CA ALA A 87 -0.63 17.11 -9.95
C ALA A 87 -0.86 18.01 -8.72
N VAL A 88 -1.74 19.01 -8.85
CA VAL A 88 -2.10 19.93 -7.77
C VAL A 88 -3.28 19.40 -6.96
N ALA A 89 -4.36 18.99 -7.63
CA ALA A 89 -5.61 18.59 -6.97
C ALA A 89 -5.52 17.21 -6.30
N TYR A 90 -4.70 16.31 -6.83
CA TYR A 90 -4.53 14.93 -6.36
C TYR A 90 -3.07 14.65 -6.01
N GLY A 91 -2.42 15.60 -5.34
CA GLY A 91 -1.00 15.52 -4.97
C GLY A 91 -0.65 14.32 -4.09
N GLU A 92 -1.63 13.76 -3.38
CA GLU A 92 -1.51 12.56 -2.55
C GLU A 92 -1.39 11.25 -3.34
N LEU A 93 -1.74 11.25 -4.63
CA LEU A 93 -1.56 10.07 -5.47
C LEU A 93 -0.08 9.77 -5.66
N ASN A 94 0.29 8.51 -5.50
CA ASN A 94 1.62 8.03 -5.85
C ASN A 94 1.72 7.58 -7.30
N LEU A 95 2.95 7.45 -7.82
CA LEU A 95 3.18 7.11 -9.23
C LEU A 95 2.47 5.81 -9.64
N GLY A 96 2.43 4.81 -8.77
CA GLY A 96 1.74 3.54 -9.00
C GLY A 96 0.22 3.72 -9.03
N GLU A 97 -0.34 4.52 -8.11
CA GLU A 97 -1.78 4.82 -8.07
C GLU A 97 -2.24 5.59 -9.31
N VAL A 98 -1.43 6.52 -9.84
CA VAL A 98 -1.73 7.21 -11.10
C VAL A 98 -1.79 6.21 -12.27
N MET A 99 -0.80 5.33 -12.37
CA MET A 99 -0.75 4.32 -13.43
C MET A 99 -1.91 3.32 -13.32
N LEU A 100 -2.24 2.91 -12.11
CA LEU A 100 -3.38 2.05 -11.80
C LEU A 100 -4.70 2.70 -12.21
N TYR A 101 -4.88 3.98 -11.86
CA TYR A 101 -6.05 4.76 -12.25
C TYR A 101 -6.24 4.77 -13.77
N LEU A 102 -5.17 5.06 -14.51
CA LEU A 102 -5.22 5.13 -15.98
C LEU A 102 -5.50 3.76 -16.62
N CYS A 103 -4.96 2.67 -16.05
CA CYS A 103 -5.30 1.32 -16.48
C CYS A 103 -6.78 1.00 -16.25
N TYR A 104 -7.32 1.32 -15.07
CA TYR A 104 -8.74 1.13 -14.75
C TYR A 104 -9.66 2.01 -15.61
N LEU A 105 -9.24 3.23 -15.90
CA LEU A 105 -9.93 4.12 -16.80
C LEU A 105 -10.01 3.49 -18.19
N LEU A 106 -8.87 3.04 -18.74
CA LEU A 106 -8.80 2.36 -20.04
C LEU A 106 -9.66 1.08 -20.09
N ALA A 107 -9.75 0.35 -18.98
CA ALA A 107 -10.61 -0.82 -18.84
C ALA A 107 -12.11 -0.49 -18.73
N GLY A 108 -12.50 0.79 -18.73
CA GLY A 108 -13.90 1.23 -18.66
C GLY A 108 -14.52 1.11 -17.27
N ARG A 109 -13.70 0.98 -16.21
CA ARG A 109 -14.18 0.77 -14.83
C ARG A 109 -15.09 1.88 -14.31
N TYR A 110 -14.91 3.10 -14.82
CA TYR A 110 -15.67 4.28 -14.42
C TYR A 110 -16.81 4.64 -15.40
N GLY A 111 -17.20 3.70 -16.27
CA GLY A 111 -18.31 3.87 -17.20
C GLY A 111 -17.89 4.25 -18.62
N LYS A 112 -18.88 4.33 -19.52
CA LYS A 112 -18.66 4.64 -20.94
C LYS A 112 -18.27 6.10 -21.10
N VAL A 113 -17.07 6.34 -21.61
CA VAL A 113 -16.70 7.65 -22.16
C VAL A 113 -17.62 7.90 -23.36
N ALA A 114 -18.52 8.85 -23.23
CA ALA A 114 -19.46 9.18 -24.29
C ALA A 114 -18.66 9.60 -25.55
N PHE A 115 -19.01 9.01 -26.70
CA PHE A 115 -18.51 9.40 -28.03
C PHE A 115 -17.11 8.93 -28.47
N GLY A 116 -16.59 7.81 -27.94
CA GLY A 116 -15.51 7.06 -28.59
C GLY A 116 -14.12 7.72 -28.60
N ALA A 117 -13.96 8.88 -27.94
CA ALA A 117 -12.66 9.52 -27.73
C ALA A 117 -12.46 9.81 -26.24
N LEU A 118 -11.27 9.52 -25.73
CA LEU A 118 -10.89 9.87 -24.36
C LEU A 118 -10.63 11.38 -24.27
N THR A 119 -11.55 12.12 -23.65
CA THR A 119 -11.41 13.57 -23.42
C THR A 119 -10.62 13.84 -22.13
N VAL A 120 -10.04 15.04 -22.03
CA VAL A 120 -9.44 15.52 -20.75
C VAL A 120 -10.49 15.47 -19.63
N ASP A 121 -11.73 15.85 -19.94
CA ASP A 121 -12.83 15.81 -18.98
C ASP A 121 -13.05 14.39 -18.43
N ALA A 122 -13.06 13.37 -19.29
CA ALA A 122 -13.19 11.97 -18.86
C ALA A 122 -11.99 11.49 -18.02
N MET A 123 -10.78 11.99 -18.30
CA MET A 123 -9.59 11.69 -17.49
C MET A 123 -9.62 12.32 -16.10
N VAL A 124 -10.30 13.45 -15.93
CA VAL A 124 -10.31 14.20 -14.66
C VAL A 124 -11.56 13.91 -13.83
N SER A 125 -12.72 13.78 -14.47
CA SER A 125 -14.02 13.59 -13.80
C SER A 125 -14.15 12.27 -13.04
N ASN A 126 -13.39 11.24 -13.41
CA ASN A 126 -13.40 9.94 -12.76
C ASN A 126 -12.43 9.82 -11.57
N LEU A 127 -11.52 10.78 -11.39
CA LEU A 127 -10.57 10.78 -10.27
C LEU A 127 -11.24 10.80 -8.89
N PRO A 128 -12.31 11.57 -8.63
CA PRO A 128 -13.00 11.52 -7.34
C PRO A 128 -13.52 10.11 -7.00
N GLU A 129 -14.00 9.36 -8.00
CA GLU A 129 -14.49 8.00 -7.79
C GLU A 129 -13.33 7.04 -7.51
N PHE A 130 -12.22 7.17 -8.25
CA PHE A 130 -10.99 6.44 -7.95
C PHE A 130 -10.47 6.73 -6.55
N MET A 131 -10.53 7.98 -6.08
CA MET A 131 -10.10 8.35 -4.74
C MET A 131 -10.94 7.68 -3.64
N LYS A 132 -12.26 7.54 -3.85
CA LYS A 132 -13.12 6.77 -2.93
C LYS A 132 -12.73 5.29 -2.90
N GLU A 133 -12.51 4.70 -4.07
CA GLU A 133 -12.05 3.31 -4.18
C GLU A 133 -10.71 3.11 -3.46
N ARG A 134 -9.73 3.95 -3.77
CA ARG A 134 -8.42 3.97 -3.14
C ARG A 134 -8.53 4.00 -1.62
N ASN A 135 -9.34 4.89 -1.06
CA ASN A 135 -9.49 5.00 0.40
C ASN A 135 -10.15 3.76 1.00
N ARG A 136 -11.12 3.16 0.30
CA ARG A 136 -11.75 1.90 0.71
C ARG A 136 -10.74 0.76 0.73
N GLU A 137 -9.95 0.62 -0.32
CA GLU A 137 -8.96 -0.45 -0.45
C GLU A 137 -7.82 -0.30 0.56
N ARG A 138 -7.26 0.91 0.72
CA ARG A 138 -6.29 1.20 1.80
C ARG A 138 -6.83 0.81 3.18
N GLY A 139 -8.06 1.20 3.50
CA GLY A 139 -8.69 0.84 4.76
C GLY A 139 -8.95 -0.67 4.92
N ARG A 140 -9.16 -1.42 3.82
CA ARG A 140 -9.23 -2.90 3.89
C ARG A 140 -7.86 -3.48 4.25
N TYR A 141 -6.79 -3.00 3.62
CA TYR A 141 -5.44 -3.49 3.88
C TYR A 141 -4.94 -3.15 5.28
N GLU A 142 -5.22 -1.93 5.78
CA GLU A 142 -4.91 -1.53 7.15
C GLU A 142 -5.59 -2.47 8.16
N ARG A 143 -6.89 -2.73 8.01
CA ARG A 143 -7.61 -3.69 8.87
C ARG A 143 -7.03 -5.09 8.79
N MET A 144 -6.66 -5.56 7.60
CA MET A 144 -6.05 -6.89 7.42
C MET A 144 -4.71 -7.00 8.16
N LEU A 145 -3.89 -5.94 8.15
CA LEU A 145 -2.62 -5.89 8.87
C LEU A 145 -2.84 -5.86 10.39
N GLU A 146 -3.80 -5.07 10.86
CA GLU A 146 -4.19 -5.01 12.27
C GLU A 146 -4.71 -6.36 12.78
N ASP A 147 -5.58 -7.03 12.01
CA ASP A 147 -6.10 -8.36 12.33
C ASP A 147 -4.98 -9.40 12.41
N ALA A 148 -4.04 -9.38 11.47
CA ALA A 148 -2.88 -10.26 11.49
C ALA A 148 -1.97 -9.98 12.69
N ALA A 149 -1.77 -8.72 13.07
CA ALA A 149 -1.00 -8.35 14.25
C ALA A 149 -1.69 -8.83 15.54
N ARG A 150 -3.00 -8.60 15.67
CA ARG A 150 -3.81 -9.09 16.80
C ARG A 150 -3.79 -10.60 16.92
N ALA A 151 -3.89 -11.32 15.80
CA ALA A 151 -3.82 -12.77 15.80
C ALA A 151 -2.45 -13.30 16.24
N ARG A 152 -1.35 -12.65 15.82
CA ARG A 152 0.00 -12.98 16.28
C ARG A 152 0.18 -12.72 17.77
N GLU A 153 -0.26 -11.56 18.24
CA GLU A 153 -0.20 -11.22 19.65
C GLU A 153 -1.03 -12.21 20.49
N ALA A 154 -2.25 -12.52 20.07
CA ALA A 154 -3.09 -13.54 20.74
C ALA A 154 -2.43 -14.92 20.74
N ALA A 155 -1.77 -15.31 19.65
CA ALA A 155 -1.04 -16.57 19.57
C ALA A 155 0.18 -16.60 20.51
N GLU A 156 0.93 -15.49 20.64
CA GLU A 156 2.03 -15.39 21.60
C GLU A 156 1.51 -15.43 23.04
N HIS A 157 0.47 -14.66 23.38
CA HIS A 157 -0.15 -14.72 24.72
C HIS A 157 -0.67 -16.12 25.03
N ALA A 158 -1.29 -16.79 24.06
CA ALA A 158 -1.78 -18.16 24.24
C ALA A 158 -0.66 -19.15 24.63
N LYS A 159 0.59 -18.95 24.17
CA LYS A 159 1.74 -19.78 24.62
C LYS A 159 2.08 -19.59 26.10
N HIS A 160 1.65 -18.50 26.72
CA HIS A 160 1.89 -18.17 28.12
C HIS A 160 0.67 -18.43 29.01
N CYS A 161 -0.46 -18.80 28.42
CA CYS A 161 -1.68 -19.09 29.15
C CYS A 161 -1.92 -20.59 29.25
N CYS A 162 -2.49 -21.02 30.37
CA CYS A 162 -3.05 -22.36 30.53
C CYS A 162 -4.43 -22.25 31.19
N THR A 163 -5.23 -23.30 31.10
CA THR A 163 -6.52 -23.36 31.78
C THR A 163 -6.32 -23.34 33.30
N ARG A 164 -7.34 -22.90 34.05
CA ARG A 164 -7.27 -22.87 35.52
C ARG A 164 -6.99 -24.25 36.11
N GLU A 165 -7.58 -25.30 35.55
CA GLU A 165 -7.35 -26.69 35.96
C GLU A 165 -5.89 -27.08 35.77
N ARG A 166 -5.34 -26.83 34.57
CA ARG A 166 -3.93 -27.09 34.28
C ARG A 166 -2.99 -26.31 35.20
N TYR A 167 -3.31 -25.05 35.48
CA TYR A 167 -2.54 -24.23 36.42
C TYR A 167 -2.53 -24.84 37.84
N LEU A 168 -3.65 -25.37 38.32
CA LEU A 168 -3.73 -25.99 39.64
C LEU A 168 -2.88 -27.27 39.72
N GLU A 169 -2.86 -28.08 38.67
CA GLU A 169 -1.98 -29.24 38.56
C GLU A 169 -0.50 -28.83 38.61
N LEU A 170 -0.12 -27.87 37.76
CA LEU A 170 1.25 -27.35 37.69
C LEU A 170 1.70 -26.74 39.02
N ARG A 171 0.82 -26.00 39.70
CA ARG A 171 1.09 -25.40 41.01
C ARG A 171 1.27 -26.47 42.08
N ALA A 172 0.45 -27.52 42.09
CA ALA A 172 0.60 -28.61 43.05
C ALA A 172 1.95 -29.34 42.86
N LEU A 173 2.35 -29.56 41.61
CA LEU A 173 3.62 -30.21 41.28
C LEU A 173 4.82 -29.32 41.62
N ALA A 174 4.72 -28.01 41.39
CA ALA A 174 5.72 -27.04 41.82
C ALA A 174 5.90 -27.02 43.34
N LEU A 175 4.80 -27.03 44.11
CA LEU A 175 4.84 -27.08 45.57
C LEU A 175 5.47 -28.37 46.10
N GLN A 176 5.25 -29.51 45.44
CA GLN A 176 5.92 -30.76 45.79
C GLN A 176 7.43 -30.67 45.59
N ARG A 177 7.89 -30.05 44.49
CA ARG A 177 9.33 -29.85 44.19
C ARG A 177 10.02 -28.91 45.19
N THR A 178 9.29 -27.96 45.76
CA THR A 178 9.84 -26.96 46.69
C THR A 178 9.58 -27.27 48.15
N ASN A 179 9.16 -28.50 48.48
CA ASN A 179 8.81 -28.90 49.84
C ASN A 179 7.78 -27.96 50.52
N GLY A 180 6.85 -27.41 49.73
CA GLY A 180 5.79 -26.53 50.22
C GLY A 180 6.13 -25.05 50.29
N ASP A 181 7.33 -24.62 49.87
CA ASP A 181 7.65 -23.20 49.75
C ASP A 181 6.90 -22.57 48.56
N GLU A 182 5.97 -21.67 48.89
CA GLU A 182 5.07 -21.01 47.97
C GLU A 182 5.75 -19.95 47.10
N GLN A 183 6.80 -19.30 47.61
CA GLN A 183 7.59 -18.33 46.84
C GLN A 183 8.51 -19.05 45.85
N ALA A 184 9.17 -20.12 46.29
CA ALA A 184 9.96 -20.95 45.40
C ALA A 184 9.10 -21.62 44.31
N ALA A 185 7.88 -22.08 44.65
CA ALA A 185 6.96 -22.67 43.69
C ALA A 185 6.50 -21.67 42.61
N ARG A 186 6.26 -20.41 43.01
CA ARG A 186 5.93 -19.33 42.05
C ARG A 186 7.09 -19.02 41.11
N GLU A 187 8.33 -19.01 41.61
CA GLU A 187 9.51 -18.80 40.78
C GLU A 187 9.75 -19.95 39.80
N LEU A 188 9.58 -21.20 40.25
CA LEU A 188 9.60 -22.37 39.35
C LEU A 188 8.54 -22.25 38.25
N LEU A 189 7.32 -21.84 38.61
CA LEU A 189 6.26 -21.68 37.63
C LEU A 189 6.60 -20.60 36.60
N LYS A 190 7.27 -19.51 36.98
CA LYS A 190 7.74 -18.49 36.02
C LYS A 190 8.81 -19.04 35.07
N GLN A 191 9.65 -19.94 35.55
CA GLN A 191 10.71 -20.59 34.77
C GLN A 191 10.19 -21.72 33.85
N ARG A 192 8.89 -22.05 33.91
CA ARG A 192 8.24 -23.05 33.05
C ARG A 192 8.85 -24.45 33.17
N PHE A 193 9.23 -24.87 34.37
CA PHE A 193 9.85 -26.17 34.64
C PHE A 193 9.08 -27.38 34.07
N TRP A 194 7.78 -27.25 33.84
CA TRP A 194 6.92 -28.27 33.24
C TRP A 194 7.20 -28.55 31.76
N LEU A 195 7.84 -27.64 31.01
CA LEU A 195 8.25 -27.89 29.64
C LEU A 195 9.33 -28.99 29.55
N GLU A 196 10.20 -29.06 30.56
CA GLU A 196 11.23 -30.10 30.66
C GLU A 196 10.62 -31.46 31.03
N GLU A 197 9.54 -31.46 31.83
CA GLU A 197 8.80 -32.69 32.15
C GLU A 197 7.97 -33.22 30.98
N GLU A 198 7.47 -32.34 30.11
CA GLU A 198 6.75 -32.75 28.88
C GLU A 198 7.71 -33.25 27.79
N MET A 199 8.97 -32.77 27.76
CA MET A 199 10.01 -33.29 26.86
C MET A 199 10.63 -34.63 27.31
N ASN A 200 10.57 -34.96 28.59
CA ASN A 200 11.13 -36.19 29.17
C ASN A 200 10.10 -37.35 29.28
N LYS A 201 8.91 -37.20 28.70
CA LYS A 201 7.90 -38.26 28.55
C LYS A 201 7.87 -38.77 27.12
#